data_AF-A0A2Z5X4B2-F1
#
_entry.id   AF-A0A2Z5X4B2-F1
#
_cell.length_a   1.000
_cell.length_b   1.000
_cell.length_c   1.000
_cell.angle_alpha   90.00
_cell.angle_beta   90.00
_cell.angle_gamma   90.00
#
_symmetry.space_group_name_H-M   'P 1'
#
loop_
_entity.id
_entity.type
_entity.pdbx_description
1 polymer ?
#
loop_
_entity_poly.entity_id
_entity_poly.type
_entity_poly.pdbx_seq_one_letter_code
_entity_poly.pdbx_strand_id
1 'polypeptide(L)'
;MTVHTKLLDRIAERLTQANLPPLEWYDVLLTLKESPDNSLRLSELAEKVLLTRSNLTRLVDRLEKADLLYRKSCPSDRRGTYAVLTEAGLEMQKKMWVVYAEGISDYFASHISEDEARTLQQICDRLLSNSAQLNIQPKN
;
A
#
# COMPACT_ATOMS: atom_id res chain seq x y z
N MET A 1 -7.07 17.99 -4.35
CA MET A 1 -7.29 16.70 -5.04
C MET A 1 -8.39 15.90 -4.32
N THR A 2 -9.65 16.35 -4.40
CA THR A 2 -10.77 15.71 -3.70
C THR A 2 -11.24 14.41 -4.39
N VAL A 3 -10.95 14.26 -5.69
CA VAL A 3 -11.36 13.09 -6.49
C VAL A 3 -10.68 11.82 -5.95
N HIS A 4 -9.36 11.83 -5.78
CA HIS A 4 -8.61 10.69 -5.24
C HIS A 4 -9.17 10.21 -3.90
N THR A 5 -9.31 11.13 -2.93
CA THR A 5 -9.85 10.80 -1.60
C THR A 5 -11.26 10.21 -1.70
N LYS A 6 -12.16 10.83 -2.49
CA LYS A 6 -13.52 10.32 -2.66
C LYS A 6 -13.59 8.94 -3.34
N LEU A 7 -12.67 8.65 -4.26
CA LEU A 7 -12.58 7.33 -4.89
C LEU A 7 -12.13 6.28 -3.88
N LEU A 8 -11.11 6.58 -3.08
CA LEU A 8 -10.67 5.68 -2.00
C LEU A 8 -11.77 5.46 -0.95
N ASP A 9 -12.53 6.50 -0.59
CA ASP A 9 -13.65 6.38 0.34
C ASP A 9 -14.71 5.40 -0.19
N ARG A 10 -15.07 5.48 -1.48
CA ARG A 10 -16.00 4.53 -2.12
C ARG A 10 -15.47 3.09 -2.14
N ILE A 11 -14.17 2.91 -2.36
CA ILE A 11 -13.56 1.58 -2.32
C ILE A 11 -13.55 1.05 -0.89
N ALA A 12 -13.26 1.89 0.11
CA ALA A 12 -13.31 1.54 1.52
C ALA A 12 -14.73 1.13 1.96
N GLU A 13 -15.76 1.82 1.46
CA GLU A 13 -17.17 1.43 1.65
C GLU A 13 -17.46 0.03 1.06
N ARG A 14 -16.99 -0.26 -0.16
CA ARG A 14 -17.16 -1.59 -0.79
C ARG A 14 -16.46 -2.71 -0.01
N LEU A 15 -15.23 -2.48 0.45
CA LEU A 15 -14.51 -3.43 1.30
C LEU A 15 -15.31 -3.73 2.57
N THR A 16 -15.86 -2.68 3.19
CA THR A 16 -16.71 -2.82 4.38
C THR A 16 -17.98 -3.64 4.08
N GLN A 17 -18.66 -3.38 2.96
CA GLN A 17 -19.84 -4.13 2.54
C GLN A 17 -19.53 -5.61 2.25
N ALA A 18 -18.32 -5.90 1.76
CA ALA A 18 -17.84 -7.26 1.55
C ALA A 18 -17.33 -7.96 2.83
N ASN A 19 -17.47 -7.33 4.01
CA ASN A 19 -16.92 -7.80 5.28
C ASN A 19 -15.39 -8.01 5.24
N LEU A 20 -14.69 -7.17 4.48
CA LEU A 20 -13.23 -7.19 4.37
C LEU A 20 -12.59 -6.14 5.29
N PRO A 21 -11.28 -6.28 5.59
CA PRO A 21 -10.58 -5.31 6.41
C PRO A 21 -10.56 -3.89 5.81
N PRO A 22 -10.24 -2.86 6.63
CA PRO A 22 -10.11 -1.49 6.16
C PRO A 22 -9.07 -1.35 5.04
N LEU A 23 -9.28 -0.39 4.15
CA LEU A 23 -8.42 -0.17 2.98
C LEU A 23 -6.93 0.01 3.34
N GLU A 24 -6.61 0.67 4.45
CA GLU A 24 -5.24 0.83 4.94
C GLU A 24 -4.48 -0.51 5.15
N TRP A 25 -5.18 -1.63 5.36
CA TRP A 25 -4.56 -2.94 5.46
C TRP A 25 -4.05 -3.40 4.09
N TYR A 26 -4.78 -3.08 3.02
CA TYR A 26 -4.41 -3.45 1.65
C TYR A 26 -3.04 -2.90 1.28
N ASP A 27 -2.77 -1.63 1.55
CA ASP A 27 -1.51 -0.97 1.18
C ASP A 27 -0.30 -1.63 1.85
N VAL A 28 -0.42 -2.00 3.14
CA VAL A 28 0.64 -2.71 3.86
C VAL A 28 0.85 -4.12 3.30
N LEU A 29 -0.22 -4.87 3.11
CA LEU A 29 -0.13 -6.25 2.62
C LEU A 29 0.42 -6.29 1.19
N LEU A 30 -0.02 -5.37 0.32
CA LEU A 30 0.50 -5.22 -1.04
C LEU A 30 1.98 -4.86 -1.03
N THR A 31 2.37 -3.86 -0.23
CA THR A 31 3.78 -3.41 -0.17
C THR A 31 4.71 -4.51 0.30
N LEU A 32 4.29 -5.31 1.30
CA LEU A 32 5.05 -6.46 1.75
C LEU A 32 5.12 -7.54 0.66
N LYS A 33 4.00 -7.88 0.02
CA LYS A 33 3.93 -8.86 -1.07
C LYS A 33 4.83 -8.51 -2.27
N GLU A 34 4.98 -7.23 -2.58
CA GLU A 34 5.85 -6.76 -3.67
C GLU A 34 7.33 -6.65 -3.26
N SER A 35 7.62 -6.82 -1.98
CA SER A 35 8.99 -6.72 -1.45
C SER A 35 9.69 -8.08 -1.46
N PRO A 36 11.04 -8.10 -1.57
CA PRO A 36 11.80 -9.33 -1.44
C PRO A 36 11.46 -10.10 -0.17
N ASP A 37 11.32 -11.42 -0.30
CA ASP A 37 10.97 -12.35 0.79
C ASP A 37 9.65 -12.02 1.51
N ASN A 38 8.75 -11.26 0.87
CA ASN A 38 7.52 -10.72 1.44
C ASN A 38 7.74 -9.95 2.76
N SER A 39 8.87 -9.24 2.86
CA SER A 39 9.29 -8.60 4.10
C SER A 39 9.94 -7.24 3.89
N LEU A 40 9.79 -6.35 4.87
CA LEU A 40 10.45 -5.05 4.93
C LEU A 40 10.77 -4.64 6.35
N ARG A 41 11.81 -3.82 6.53
CA ARG A 41 12.00 -3.11 7.80
C ARG A 41 10.83 -2.16 8.02
N LEU A 42 10.36 -2.03 9.27
CA LEU A 42 9.24 -1.14 9.58
C LEU A 42 9.49 0.32 9.18
N SER A 43 10.74 0.78 9.20
CA SER A 43 11.10 2.12 8.72
C SER A 43 10.89 2.28 7.21
N GLU A 44 11.30 1.28 6.42
CA GLU A 44 11.17 1.26 4.96
C GLU A 44 9.70 1.10 4.57
N LEU A 45 8.97 0.26 5.30
CA LEU A 45 7.54 0.08 5.11
C LEU A 45 6.81 1.42 5.31
N ALA A 46 7.13 2.19 6.36
CA ALA A 46 6.50 3.48 6.62
C ALA A 46 6.72 4.49 5.49
N GLU A 47 7.91 4.50 4.91
CA GLU A 47 8.26 5.35 3.76
C GLU A 47 7.47 4.96 2.51
N LYS A 48 7.25 3.65 2.28
CA LYS A 48 6.53 3.15 1.11
C LYS A 48 5.02 3.32 1.16
N VAL A 49 4.38 3.08 2.31
CA VAL A 49 2.90 3.22 2.44
C VAL A 49 2.44 4.66 2.69
N LEU A 50 3.36 5.64 2.64
CA LEU A 50 3.08 7.07 2.89
C LEU A 50 2.39 7.34 4.24
N LEU A 51 2.58 6.46 5.24
CA LEU A 51 2.03 6.61 6.59
C LEU A 51 3.08 7.17 7.54
N THR A 52 2.63 7.93 8.55
CA THR A 52 3.51 8.28 9.67
C THR A 52 3.93 7.02 10.44
N ARG A 53 5.14 7.01 11.02
CA ARG A 53 5.65 5.86 11.79
C ARG A 53 4.69 5.43 12.91
N SER A 54 4.11 6.39 13.64
CA SER A 54 3.16 6.11 14.73
C SER A 54 1.87 5.45 14.23
N ASN A 55 1.40 5.82 13.04
CA ASN A 55 0.23 5.18 12.43
C ASN A 55 0.56 3.78 11.92
N LEU A 56 1.74 3.61 11.32
CA LEU A 56 2.19 2.30 10.87
C LEU A 56 2.29 1.31 12.04
N THR A 57 2.90 1.68 13.16
CA THR A 57 3.04 0.75 14.31
C THR A 57 1.69 0.20 14.76
N ARG A 58 0.67 1.07 14.92
CA ARG A 58 -0.68 0.66 15.30
C ARG A 58 -1.36 -0.23 14.25
N LEU A 59 -1.09 0.03 12.98
CA LEU A 59 -1.61 -0.78 11.88
C LEU A 59 -0.95 -2.17 11.87
N VAL A 60 0.37 -2.23 12.02
CA VAL A 60 1.12 -3.49 12.14
C VAL A 60 0.68 -4.28 13.36
N ASP A 61 0.41 -3.62 14.51
CA ASP A 61 -0.13 -4.31 15.69
C ASP A 61 -1.48 -4.99 15.41
N ARG A 62 -2.35 -4.34 14.63
CA ARG A 62 -3.65 -4.91 14.24
C ARG A 62 -3.49 -6.05 13.24
N LEU A 63 -2.60 -5.90 12.27
CA LEU A 63 -2.31 -6.94 11.27
C LEU A 63 -1.66 -8.19 11.90
N GLU A 64 -0.75 -8.00 12.86
CA GLU A 64 -0.14 -9.09 13.62
C GLU A 64 -1.15 -9.81 14.52
N LYS A 65 -2.04 -9.06 15.19
CA LYS A 65 -3.16 -9.66 15.94
C LYS A 65 -4.14 -10.44 15.07
N ALA A 66 -4.24 -10.10 13.79
CA ALA A 66 -5.05 -10.80 12.81
C ALA A 66 -4.30 -11.93 12.08
N ASP A 67 -3.06 -12.23 12.50
CA ASP A 67 -2.19 -13.26 11.92
C ASP A 67 -1.87 -13.05 10.43
N LEU A 68 -1.95 -11.80 9.95
CA LEU A 68 -1.67 -11.45 8.55
C LEU A 68 -0.21 -11.10 8.30
N LEU A 69 0.54 -10.82 9.35
CA LEU A 69 1.98 -10.63 9.34
C LEU A 69 2.55 -10.97 10.71
N TYR A 70 3.86 -11.07 10.82
CA TYR A 70 4.56 -11.14 12.10
C TYR A 70 5.83 -10.29 12.09
N ARG A 71 6.29 -9.92 13.28
CA ARG A 71 7.56 -9.21 13.45
C ARG A 71 8.73 -10.16 13.58
N LYS A 72 9.81 -9.87 12.87
CA LYS A 72 11.09 -10.59 12.95
C LYS A 72 12.20 -9.62 13.34
N SER A 73 12.89 -9.89 14.45
CA SER A 73 14.08 -9.14 14.86
C SER A 73 15.28 -9.51 13.98
N CYS A 74 16.11 -8.53 13.63
CA CYS A 74 17.36 -8.78 12.93
C CYS A 74 18.47 -9.19 13.93
N PRO A 75 19.08 -10.38 13.80
CA PRO A 75 20.13 -10.82 14.74
C PRO A 75 21.38 -9.92 14.72
N SER A 76 21.69 -9.35 13.56
CA SER A 76 22.87 -8.50 13.34
C SER A 76 22.61 -7.01 13.60
N ASP A 77 21.35 -6.59 13.67
CA ASP A 77 20.96 -5.20 13.91
C ASP A 77 19.81 -5.13 14.91
N ARG A 78 20.16 -4.97 16.19
CA ARG A 78 19.20 -4.83 17.30
C ARG A 78 18.21 -3.66 17.15
N ARG A 79 18.45 -2.73 16.20
CA ARG A 79 17.57 -1.58 15.94
C ARG A 79 16.55 -1.85 14.84
N GLY A 80 16.67 -2.95 14.09
CA GLY A 80 15.81 -3.28 12.96
C GLY A 80 14.76 -4.34 13.31
N THR A 81 13.48 -3.96 13.23
CA THR A 81 12.35 -4.91 13.23
C THR A 81 11.78 -5.00 11.82
N TYR A 82 11.65 -6.21 11.30
CA TYR A 82 11.01 -6.51 10.02
C TYR A 82 9.54 -6.85 10.25
N ALA A 83 8.68 -6.40 9.36
CA ALA A 83 7.36 -6.99 9.15
C ALA A 83 7.48 -8.04 8.06
N VAL A 84 6.97 -9.24 8.30
CA VAL A 84 7.00 -10.37 7.37
C VAL A 84 5.56 -10.83 7.14
N LEU A 85 5.15 -10.88 5.87
CA LEU A 85 3.81 -11.31 5.49
C LEU A 85 3.61 -12.80 5.76
N THR A 86 2.44 -13.19 6.27
CA THR A 86 2.05 -14.60 6.39
C THR A 86 1.32 -15.07 5.13
N GLU A 87 1.11 -16.38 5.01
CA GLU A 87 0.22 -16.94 3.98
C GLU A 87 -1.21 -16.42 4.12
N ALA A 88 -1.72 -16.31 5.36
CA ALA A 88 -3.03 -15.71 5.62
C ALA A 88 -3.08 -14.23 5.17
N GLY A 89 -1.98 -13.49 5.34
CA GLY A 89 -1.80 -12.14 4.82
C GLY A 89 -1.86 -12.07 3.30
N LEU A 90 -1.18 -12.99 2.60
CA LEU A 90 -1.23 -13.10 1.14
C LEU A 90 -2.65 -13.39 0.64
N GLU A 91 -3.34 -14.33 1.27
CA GLU A 91 -4.72 -14.68 0.91
C GLU A 91 -5.69 -13.54 1.20
N MET A 92 -5.52 -12.83 2.32
CA MET A 92 -6.31 -11.63 2.62
C MET A 92 -6.07 -10.54 1.57
N GLN A 93 -4.82 -10.30 1.18
CA GLN A 93 -4.48 -9.32 0.15
C GLN A 93 -5.15 -9.65 -1.19
N LYS A 94 -5.16 -10.93 -1.59
CA LYS A 94 -5.85 -11.38 -2.81
C LYS A 94 -7.36 -11.16 -2.74
N LYS A 95 -7.99 -11.45 -1.60
CA LYS A 95 -9.44 -11.20 -1.40
C LYS A 95 -9.77 -9.72 -1.48
N MET A 96 -8.97 -8.87 -0.84
CA MET A 96 -9.12 -7.41 -0.92
C MET A 96 -8.91 -6.88 -2.33
N TRP A 97 -7.94 -7.44 -3.07
CA TRP A 97 -7.65 -7.04 -4.45
C TRP A 97 -8.85 -7.20 -5.39
N VAL A 98 -9.64 -8.27 -5.25
CA VAL A 98 -10.83 -8.47 -6.11
C VAL A 98 -11.78 -7.27 -5.99
N VAL A 99 -12.14 -6.88 -4.76
CA VAL A 99 -13.04 -5.74 -4.52
C VAL A 99 -12.37 -4.41 -4.87
N TYR A 100 -11.08 -4.27 -4.60
CA TYR A 100 -10.32 -3.06 -4.93
C TYR A 100 -10.25 -2.83 -6.44
N ALA A 101 -9.90 -3.87 -7.21
CA ALA A 101 -9.78 -3.81 -8.67
C ALA A 101 -11.11 -3.51 -9.34
N GLU A 102 -12.21 -4.13 -8.88
CA GLU A 102 -13.56 -3.80 -9.34
C GLU A 102 -13.91 -2.34 -9.04
N GLY A 103 -13.61 -1.85 -7.82
CA GLY A 103 -13.85 -0.45 -7.45
C GLY A 103 -13.06 0.54 -8.32
N ILE A 104 -11.79 0.26 -8.61
CA ILE A 104 -10.99 1.07 -9.53
C ILE A 104 -11.54 1.02 -10.95
N SER A 105 -11.95 -0.17 -11.42
CA SER A 105 -12.52 -0.32 -12.76
C SER A 105 -13.80 0.51 -12.90
N ASP A 106 -14.71 0.38 -11.93
CA ASP A 106 -16.03 1.01 -11.97
C ASP A 106 -15.97 2.53 -11.80
N TYR A 107 -15.16 3.04 -10.87
CA TYR A 107 -15.18 4.46 -10.50
C TYR A 107 -14.10 5.29 -11.19
N PHE A 108 -13.13 4.66 -11.83
CA PHE A 108 -12.01 5.35 -12.47
C PHE A 108 -11.81 4.90 -13.91
N ALA A 109 -11.49 3.62 -14.15
CA ALA A 109 -11.08 3.17 -15.48
C ALA A 109 -12.22 3.26 -16.53
N SER A 110 -13.46 2.98 -16.12
CA SER A 110 -14.65 3.04 -16.99
C SER A 110 -14.98 4.45 -17.50
N HIS A 111 -14.38 5.48 -16.91
CA HIS A 111 -14.64 6.89 -17.19
C HIS A 111 -13.51 7.58 -17.97
N ILE A 112 -12.49 6.83 -18.38
CA ILE A 112 -11.30 7.37 -19.05
C ILE A 112 -11.16 6.66 -20.40
N SER A 113 -11.13 7.44 -21.48
CA SER A 113 -10.84 6.93 -22.81
C SER A 113 -9.36 6.50 -22.93
N GLU A 114 -9.03 5.68 -23.93
CA GLU A 114 -7.64 5.25 -24.14
C GLU A 114 -6.67 6.43 -24.36
N ASP A 115 -7.11 7.49 -25.03
CA ASP A 115 -6.29 8.68 -25.26
C ASP A 115 -6.04 9.47 -23.97
N GLU A 116 -7.06 9.59 -23.12
CA GLU A 116 -6.92 10.21 -21.80
C GLU A 116 -6.03 9.37 -20.88
N ALA A 117 -6.14 8.04 -20.93
CA ALA A 117 -5.29 7.13 -20.18
C ALA A 117 -3.82 7.26 -20.60
N ARG A 118 -3.54 7.32 -21.92
CA ARG A 118 -2.19 7.60 -22.45
C ARG A 118 -1.65 8.94 -21.98
N THR A 119 -2.48 9.97 -22.01
CA THR A 119 -2.10 11.32 -21.55
C THR A 119 -1.79 11.33 -20.05
N LEU A 120 -2.64 10.67 -19.24
CA LEU A 120 -2.43 10.55 -17.81
C LEU A 120 -1.13 9.81 -17.48
N GLN A 121 -0.87 8.69 -18.17
CA GLN A 121 0.37 7.92 -18.03
C GLN A 121 1.61 8.80 -18.28
N GLN A 122 1.64 9.54 -19.40
CA GLN A 122 2.74 10.44 -19.73
C GLN A 122 2.97 11.52 -18.66
N ILE A 123 1.88 12.07 -18.10
CA ILE A 123 1.96 13.05 -17.01
C ILE A 123 2.54 12.39 -15.75
N CYS A 124 2.05 11.23 -15.36
CA CYS A 124 2.54 10.48 -14.20
C CYS A 124 4.02 10.11 -14.35
N ASP A 125 4.44 9.59 -15.51
CA ASP A 125 5.82 9.21 -15.77
C ASP A 125 6.77 10.41 -15.65
N ARG A 126 6.36 11.59 -16.15
CA ARG A 126 7.14 12.83 -16.02
C ARG A 126 7.23 13.30 -14.57
N LEU A 127 6.14 13.21 -13.81
CA LEU A 127 6.13 13.56 -12.38
C LEU A 127 7.02 12.63 -11.56
N LEU A 128 6.94 11.31 -11.81
CA LEU A 128 7.78 10.31 -11.13
C LEU A 128 9.25 10.49 -11.49
N SER A 129 9.57 10.70 -12.76
CA SER A 129 10.94 10.97 -13.23
C SER A 129 11.55 12.22 -12.57
N ASN A 130 10.75 13.28 -12.42
CA ASN A 130 11.19 14.49 -11.73
C ASN A 130 11.30 14.31 -10.20
N SER A 131 10.41 13.50 -9.59
CA SER A 131 10.48 13.19 -8.16
C SER A 131 11.70 12.35 -7.79
N ALA A 132 12.12 11.44 -8.69
CA ALA A 132 13.35 10.67 -8.53
C ALA A 132 14.60 11.58 -8.58
N GLN A 133 14.58 12.66 -9.38
CA GLN A 133 15.65 13.66 -9.39
C GLN A 133 15.68 14.53 -8.13
N LEU A 134 14.53 14.77 -7.48
CA LEU A 134 14.44 15.53 -6.23
C LEU A 134 14.96 14.75 -5.00
N ASN A 135 14.96 13.42 -5.04
CA ASN A 135 15.42 12.57 -3.94
C ASN A 135 16.94 12.29 -3.92
N ILE A 136 17.73 12.83 -4.86
CA ILE A 136 19.20 12.63 -4.95
C ILE A 136 19.99 13.85 -4.42
N GLN A 137 19.48 14.55 -3.40
CA GLN A 137 20.32 15.45 -2.61
C GLN A 137 20.26 15.08 -1.13
N PRO A 138 21.28 14.40 -0.57
CA PRO A 138 21.40 14.34 0.87
C PRO A 138 21.61 15.77 1.38
N LYS A 139 20.69 16.23 2.24
CA LYS A 139 20.93 17.41 3.07
C LYS A 139 22.01 17.05 4.10
N ASN A 140 23.22 17.55 3.82
CA ASN A 140 24.40 17.74 4.67
C ASN A 140 24.90 16.55 5.50
#